data_AF-A0A814WJE5-F1
#
_entry.id   AF-A0A814WJE5-F1
#
_cell.length_a   1.000
_cell.length_b   1.000
_cell.length_c   1.000
_cell.angle_alpha   90.00
_cell.angle_beta   90.00
_cell.angle_gamma   90.00
#
_symmetry.space_group_name_H-M   'P 1'
#
loop_
_entity.id
_entity.type
_entity.pdbx_description
1 polymer ?
#
loop_
_entity_poly.entity_id
_entity_poly.type
_entity_poly.pdbx_seq_one_letter_code
_entity_poly.pdbx_strand_id
1 'polypeptide(L)'
;MLRRTVFFRKIGEEQTSDDAEDGPPELLFIHGGHAAKISDFSWNPNEPWVICSVSEDNIMQVWQMAENIYAEDESEANHADLE
;
A
#
# COMPACT_ATOMS: atom_id res chain seq x y z
N MET A 1 14.63 -2.19 -14.34
CA MET A 1 13.16 -2.05 -14.29
C MET A 1 12.71 -2.53 -12.92
N LEU A 2 12.58 -1.62 -11.93
CA LEU A 2 12.10 -1.99 -10.58
C LEU A 2 10.63 -2.36 -10.68
N ARG A 3 10.26 -3.57 -10.25
CA ARG A 3 8.87 -4.02 -10.23
C ARG A 3 8.32 -3.86 -8.83
N ARG A 4 7.39 -2.92 -8.68
CA ARG A 4 6.73 -2.50 -7.44
C ARG A 4 5.52 -3.39 -7.18
N THR A 5 5.30 -3.86 -5.95
CA THR A 5 3.98 -4.36 -5.53
C THR A 5 3.14 -3.18 -5.09
N VAL A 6 1.96 -3.05 -5.69
CA VAL A 6 1.04 -1.92 -5.52
C VAL A 6 -0.22 -2.40 -4.81
N PHE A 7 -0.65 -1.68 -3.79
CA PHE A 7 -1.85 -1.99 -3.00
C PHE A 7 -2.85 -0.86 -3.10
N PHE A 8 -4.14 -1.21 -3.17
CA PHE A 8 -5.23 -0.26 -3.44
C PHE A 8 -6.20 -0.11 -2.25
N ARG A 9 -6.68 1.11 -1.99
CA ARG A 9 -7.75 1.50 -1.03
C ARG A 9 -8.66 2.58 -1.67
N LYS A 10 -9.73 3.09 -1.03
CA LYS A 10 -10.45 4.33 -1.41
C LYS A 10 -10.79 4.50 -2.92
N ILE A 11 -11.17 3.42 -3.59
CA ILE A 11 -11.40 3.42 -5.04
C ILE A 11 -12.55 4.36 -5.39
N GLY A 12 -12.28 5.40 -6.19
CA GLY A 12 -13.28 6.33 -6.70
C GLY A 12 -13.50 7.60 -5.86
N GLU A 13 -12.67 7.86 -4.85
CA GLU A 13 -12.65 9.15 -4.16
C GLU A 13 -12.05 10.25 -5.06
N GLU A 14 -12.57 11.48 -4.96
CA GLU A 14 -11.96 12.63 -5.62
C GLU A 14 -10.69 13.03 -4.87
N GLN A 15 -9.67 13.41 -5.65
CA GLN A 15 -8.36 13.76 -5.13
C GLN A 15 -7.99 15.19 -5.55
N THR A 16 -7.21 15.87 -4.72
CA THR A 16 -6.68 17.19 -5.06
C THR A 16 -5.66 17.09 -6.21
N SER A 17 -5.43 18.19 -6.93
CA SER A 17 -4.44 18.21 -8.02
C SER A 17 -3.01 17.99 -7.54
N ASP A 18 -2.69 18.38 -6.30
CA ASP A 18 -1.35 18.22 -5.73
C ASP A 18 -1.08 16.75 -5.37
N ASP A 19 -2.07 16.05 -4.79
CA ASP A 19 -1.93 14.63 -4.45
C ASP A 19 -1.92 13.73 -5.71
N ALA A 20 -2.53 14.17 -6.81
CA ALA A 20 -2.58 13.44 -8.09
C ALA A 20 -1.21 13.15 -8.71
N GLU A 21 -0.21 13.94 -8.35
CA GLU A 21 1.17 13.73 -8.80
C GLU A 21 1.83 12.52 -8.12
N ASP A 22 1.41 12.16 -6.90
CA ASP A 22 1.97 11.04 -6.12
C ASP A 22 1.37 9.68 -6.52
N GLY A 23 0.18 9.69 -7.12
CA GLY A 23 -0.49 8.50 -7.63
C GLY A 23 -2.00 8.66 -7.60
N PRO A 24 -2.73 7.66 -8.12
CA PRO A 24 -4.18 7.66 -8.01
C PRO A 24 -4.61 7.52 -6.54
N PRO A 25 -5.80 8.01 -6.15
CA PRO A 25 -6.29 8.01 -4.76
C PRO A 25 -6.36 6.64 -4.13
N GLU A 26 -6.45 5.60 -4.97
CA GLU A 26 -6.42 4.26 -4.48
C GLU A 26 -5.03 3.77 -4.07
N LEU A 27 -3.93 4.39 -4.48
CA LEU A 27 -2.59 3.91 -4.18
C LEU A 27 -2.27 4.03 -2.68
N LEU A 28 -2.32 2.90 -1.96
CA LEU A 28 -2.05 2.85 -0.53
C LEU A 28 -0.55 2.75 -0.21
N PHE A 29 0.17 1.89 -0.93
CA PHE A 29 1.56 1.59 -0.60
C PHE A 29 2.31 0.93 -1.74
N ILE A 30 3.62 1.16 -1.75
CA ILE A 30 4.57 0.55 -2.65
C ILE A 30 5.67 -0.11 -1.82
N HIS A 31 5.77 -1.44 -1.91
CA HIS A 31 6.90 -2.18 -1.33
C HIS A 31 8.09 -2.15 -2.28
N GLY A 32 9.17 -1.45 -1.87
CA GLY A 32 10.40 -1.28 -2.65
C GLY A 32 11.55 -2.21 -2.28
N GLY A 33 11.30 -3.26 -1.49
CA GLY A 33 12.36 -4.13 -0.93
C GLY A 33 13.00 -5.11 -1.91
N HIS A 34 12.38 -5.39 -3.06
CA HIS A 34 12.88 -6.36 -4.04
C HIS A 34 13.77 -5.71 -5.10
N ALA A 35 14.93 -6.29 -5.37
CA ALA A 35 15.85 -5.84 -6.42
C ALA A 35 15.56 -6.45 -7.79
N ALA A 36 14.88 -7.60 -7.82
CA ALA A 36 14.46 -8.28 -9.04
C ALA A 36 12.94 -8.31 -9.22
N LYS A 37 12.49 -8.92 -10.32
CA LYS A 37 11.08 -9.11 -10.60
C LYS A 37 10.45 -10.03 -9.55
N ILE A 38 9.34 -9.59 -9.00
CA ILE A 38 8.50 -10.40 -8.12
C ILE A 38 7.82 -11.48 -8.97
N SER A 39 7.96 -12.72 -8.54
CA SER A 39 7.35 -13.88 -9.21
C SER A 39 5.98 -14.19 -8.64
N ASP A 40 5.82 -14.09 -7.31
CA ASP A 40 4.56 -14.37 -6.61
C ASP A 40 4.52 -13.69 -5.23
N PHE A 41 3.33 -13.60 -4.64
CA PHE A 41 3.12 -13.15 -3.26
C PHE A 41 1.86 -13.76 -2.64
N SER A 42 1.80 -13.79 -1.31
CA SER A 42 0.65 -14.29 -0.56
C SER A 42 0.44 -13.51 0.73
N TRP A 43 -0.82 -13.31 1.08
CA TRP A 43 -1.23 -12.73 2.35
C TRP A 43 -1.20 -13.77 3.46
N ASN A 44 -0.74 -13.37 4.65
CA ASN A 44 -0.90 -14.20 5.83
C ASN A 44 -2.39 -14.22 6.25
N PRO A 45 -3.04 -15.38 6.33
CA PRO A 45 -4.44 -15.45 6.75
C PRO A 45 -4.64 -15.23 8.26
N ASN A 46 -3.57 -15.29 9.06
CA ASN A 46 -3.63 -15.20 10.52
C ASN A 46 -3.23 -13.82 11.05
N GLU A 47 -2.42 -13.07 10.31
CA GLU A 47 -1.92 -11.77 10.74
C GLU A 47 -2.22 -10.71 9.66
N PRO A 48 -3.10 -9.74 9.96
CA PRO A 48 -3.42 -8.66 9.03
C PRO A 48 -2.16 -7.90 8.59
N TRP A 49 -2.15 -7.48 7.32
CA TRP A 49 -1.07 -6.68 6.72
C TRP A 49 0.30 -7.36 6.60
N VAL A 50 0.42 -8.64 7.01
CA VAL A 50 1.63 -9.43 6.80
C VAL A 50 1.56 -10.12 5.43
N ILE A 51 2.61 -9.94 4.64
CA ILE A 51 2.72 -10.47 3.27
C ILE A 51 4.04 -11.21 3.12
N CYS A 52 4.00 -12.32 2.40
CA CYS A 52 5.19 -12.99 1.88
C CYS A 52 5.29 -12.75 0.38
N SER A 53 6.45 -12.34 -0.13
CA SER A 53 6.71 -12.21 -1.57
C SER A 53 8.04 -12.81 -1.97
N VAL A 54 8.09 -13.34 -3.18
CA VAL A 54 9.27 -14.01 -3.76
C VAL A 54 9.66 -13.39 -5.09
N SER A 55 10.96 -13.36 -5.38
CA SER A 55 11.52 -12.74 -6.59
C SER A 55 12.45 -13.67 -7.38
N GLU A 56 12.70 -13.29 -8.64
CA GLU A 56 13.51 -14.06 -9.59
C GLU A 56 15.02 -14.15 -9.21
N ASP A 57 15.48 -13.35 -8.25
CA ASP A 57 16.85 -13.36 -7.68
C ASP A 57 16.99 -14.22 -6.42
N ASN A 58 16.06 -15.16 -6.21
CA ASN A 58 16.04 -16.09 -5.08
C ASN A 58 15.86 -15.43 -3.70
N ILE A 59 15.33 -14.20 -3.65
CA ILE A 59 14.97 -13.52 -2.41
C ILE A 59 13.51 -13.79 -2.06
N MET A 60 13.27 -14.09 -0.79
CA MET A 60 11.94 -14.14 -0.17
C MET A 60 11.90 -13.10 0.94
N GLN A 61 10.84 -12.31 1.00
CA GLN A 61 10.63 -11.30 2.03
C GLN A 61 9.29 -11.51 2.70
N VAL A 62 9.31 -11.52 4.05
CA VAL A 62 8.10 -11.40 4.87
C VAL A 62 8.11 -10.01 5.48
N TRP A 63 7.06 -9.23 5.24
CA TRP A 63 7.01 -7.83 5.62
C TRP A 63 5.59 -7.42 6.01
N GLN A 64 5.50 -6.36 6.81
CA GLN A 64 4.25 -5.78 7.30
C GLN A 64 4.33 -4.27 7.15
N MET A 65 3.22 -3.67 6.71
CA MET A 65 3.07 -2.22 6.64
C MET A 65 3.01 -1.63 8.05
N ALA A 66 3.59 -0.45 8.24
CA ALA A 66 3.43 0.26 9.51
C ALA A 66 1.97 0.70 9.70
N GLU A 67 1.47 0.66 10.94
CA GLU A 67 0.07 0.92 11.26
C GLU A 67 -0.41 2.29 10.81
N ASN A 68 0.44 3.31 10.95
CA ASN A 68 0.16 4.68 10.53
C ASN A 68 -0.03 4.85 9.01
N ILE A 69 0.26 3.84 8.19
CA ILE A 69 0.05 3.87 6.73
C ILE A 69 -1.40 3.48 6.39
N TYR A 70 -2.02 2.60 7.19
CA TYR A 70 -3.38 2.09 6.93
C TYR A 70 -4.40 2.45 8.01
N ALA A 71 -4.00 2.99 9.15
CA ALA A 71 -4.95 3.54 10.11
C ALA A 71 -5.65 4.76 9.47
N GLU A 72 -6.96 4.86 9.60
CA GLU A 72 -7.67 6.09 9.27
C GLU A 72 -7.39 7.10 10.39
N ASP A 73 -6.92 8.28 10.05
CA ASP A 73 -6.86 9.37 11.01
C ASP A 73 -8.30 9.75 11.38
N GLU A 74 -8.70 9.47 12.63
CA GLU A 74 -9.99 9.90 13.20
C GLU A 74 -10.23 11.43 13.11
N SER A 75 -9.22 12.21 12.70
CA SER A 75 -9.34 13.65 12.48
C SER A 75 -10.04 14.05 11.18
N GLU A 76 -10.05 13.23 10.13
CA GLU A 76 -10.76 13.60 8.87
C GLU A 76 -12.29 13.47 8.99
N ALA A 77 -12.77 12.58 9.85
CA ALA A 77 -14.20 12.42 10.13
C ALA A 77 -14.82 13.64 10.83
N ASN A 78 -14.02 14.50 11.49
CA ASN A 78 -14.51 15.64 12.25
C ASN A 78 -14.59 16.96 11.44
N HIS A 79 -14.10 16.99 10.19
CA HIS A 79 -14.19 18.20 9.36
C HIS A 79 -15.47 18.24 8.51
N ALA A 80 -16.09 17.09 8.23
CA ALA A 80 -17.31 16.99 7.43
C ALA A 80 -18.59 17.39 8.20
N ASP A 81 -18.53 17.48 9.54
CA ASP A 81 -19.67 17.82 10.40
C ASP A 81 -19.70 19.31 10.82
N LEU A 82 -18.84 20.17 10.26
CA LEU A 82 -18.72 21.59 10.62
C LEU A 82 -19.05 22.60 9.50
N GLU A 83 -19.66 22.17 8.38
CA GLU A 83 -20.29 23.07 7.39
C GLU A 83 -21.82 23.10 7.47
#